data_AF-A0A1B9MIC3-F1
#
_entry.id   AF-A0A1B9MIC3-F1
#
_cell.length_a   1.000
_cell.length_b   1.000
_cell.length_c   1.000
_cell.angle_alpha   90.00
_cell.angle_beta   90.00
_cell.angle_gamma   90.00
#
_symmetry.space_group_name_H-M   'P 1'
#
loop_
_entity.id
_entity.type
_entity.pdbx_description
1 polymer ?
#
loop_
_entity_poly.entity_id
_entity_poly.type
_entity_poly.pdbx_seq_one_letter_code
_entity_poly.pdbx_strand_id
1 'polypeptide(L)'
;MGTATTTKSFCYYSYELRYRWLKPCAYYYQPKLQDDSVIVSVLNAITDRHLRWGFPKCFNRIRKLGYQWNHKRVYRVYCELKLNLRVKRKKRIPPRCPEKLFVPNKQGECCSMDFMSDSSRNQDIQCHR
;
A
#
# COMPACT_ATOMS: atom_id res chain seq x y z
N MET A 1 -20.11 26.22 45.38
CA MET A 1 -19.04 25.65 46.24
C MET A 1 -19.35 24.15 46.43
N GLY A 2 -18.38 23.27 46.12
CA GLY A 2 -18.36 21.80 46.37
C GLY A 2 -19.28 20.93 45.48
N THR A 3 -18.86 20.26 44.40
CA THR A 3 -18.04 19.03 44.19
C THR A 3 -18.62 17.72 44.75
N ALA A 4 -18.96 16.77 43.85
CA ALA A 4 -18.77 15.33 44.06
C ALA A 4 -18.94 14.56 42.73
N THR A 5 -17.82 14.26 42.06
CA THR A 5 -17.71 13.23 41.03
C THR A 5 -17.52 11.88 41.72
N THR A 6 -18.42 10.91 41.50
CA THR A 6 -18.22 9.53 41.97
C THR A 6 -17.88 8.62 40.79
N THR A 7 -16.61 8.31 40.70
CA THR A 7 -15.98 7.27 39.90
C THR A 7 -16.46 5.90 40.37
N LYS A 8 -17.02 5.06 39.50
CA LYS A 8 -17.10 3.61 39.72
C LYS A 8 -15.96 2.95 38.96
N SER A 9 -14.92 2.61 39.69
CA SER A 9 -14.01 1.54 39.31
C SER A 9 -14.80 0.24 39.22
N PHE A 10 -14.59 -0.53 38.17
CA PHE A 10 -14.86 -1.96 38.21
C PHE A 10 -13.59 -2.69 37.78
N CYS A 11 -13.07 -3.42 38.76
CA CYS A 11 -11.82 -4.13 38.72
C CYS A 11 -11.79 -5.19 37.62
N TYR A 12 -10.60 -5.28 37.03
CA TYR A 12 -10.07 -6.45 36.37
C TYR A 12 -10.31 -7.70 37.23
N TYR A 13 -11.01 -8.67 36.66
CA TYR A 13 -11.12 -10.00 37.22
C TYR A 13 -9.77 -10.72 37.11
N SER A 14 -9.24 -11.06 38.29
CA SER A 14 -8.77 -12.40 38.66
C SER A 14 -7.87 -13.15 37.69
N TYR A 15 -6.56 -13.14 37.98
CA TYR A 15 -5.66 -14.26 37.69
C TYR A 15 -4.69 -14.44 38.86
N GLU A 16 -5.12 -15.20 39.87
CA GLU A 16 -4.27 -15.63 40.97
C GLU A 16 -3.28 -16.74 40.53
N LEU A 17 -2.01 -16.48 40.81
CA LEU A 17 -1.05 -17.35 41.51
C LEU A 17 -0.61 -18.68 40.86
N ARG A 18 0.45 -18.61 40.03
CA ARG A 18 1.52 -19.63 40.05
C ARG A 18 2.92 -19.17 39.62
N TYR A 19 3.36 -17.95 39.95
CA TYR A 19 4.78 -17.59 39.81
C TYR A 19 5.20 -16.63 40.93
N ARG A 20 5.45 -17.19 42.11
CA ARG A 20 6.17 -16.53 43.19
C ARG A 20 7.66 -16.75 42.94
N TRP A 21 8.47 -15.69 43.00
CA TRP A 21 9.95 -15.69 42.86
C TRP A 21 10.54 -15.41 41.46
N LEU A 22 10.12 -14.31 40.83
CA LEU A 22 11.00 -13.45 40.03
C LEU A 22 10.23 -12.14 39.82
N LYS A 23 10.55 -11.09 40.59
CA LYS A 23 10.08 -9.75 40.24
C LYS A 23 10.75 -9.41 38.91
N PRO A 24 10.02 -9.13 37.82
CA PRO A 24 10.65 -8.66 36.60
C PRO A 24 11.28 -7.32 36.93
N CYS A 25 12.60 -7.27 37.12
CA CYS A 25 13.39 -6.05 37.03
C CYS A 25 13.54 -5.70 35.55
N ALA A 26 12.42 -5.67 34.82
CA ALA A 26 12.37 -5.35 33.43
C ALA A 26 11.69 -3.99 33.33
N TYR A 27 12.48 -2.95 33.06
CA TYR A 27 11.93 -1.70 32.55
C TYR A 27 11.27 -2.00 31.20
N TYR A 28 9.97 -2.26 31.21
CA TYR A 28 9.20 -2.39 29.99
C TYR A 28 9.18 -1.03 29.30
N TYR A 29 9.82 -0.96 28.13
CA TYR A 29 9.78 0.23 27.30
C TYR A 29 8.32 0.58 27.00
N GLN A 30 7.89 1.74 27.49
CA GLN A 30 6.61 2.34 27.13
C GLN A 30 6.85 3.18 25.87
N PRO A 31 6.34 2.78 24.70
CA PRO A 31 6.48 3.57 23.50
C PRO A 31 5.79 4.91 23.70
N LYS A 32 6.55 6.01 23.65
CA LYS A 32 5.96 7.34 23.61
C LYS A 32 5.22 7.49 22.26
N LEU A 33 3.89 7.50 22.31
CA LEU A 33 3.07 7.82 21.15
C LEU A 33 3.38 9.25 20.76
N GLN A 34 4.03 9.43 19.60
CA GLN A 34 4.16 10.75 19.00
C GLN A 34 2.87 11.10 18.28
N ASP A 35 2.52 12.39 18.29
CA ASP A 35 1.35 12.88 17.59
C ASP A 35 1.46 12.64 16.09
N ASP A 36 0.64 11.72 15.59
CA ASP A 36 0.51 11.37 14.18
C ASP A 36 -0.59 12.19 13.47
N SER A 37 -1.26 13.11 14.20
CA SER A 37 -2.36 13.95 13.72
C SER A 37 -2.01 14.76 12.46
N VAL A 38 -0.81 15.33 12.40
CA VAL A 38 -0.33 16.10 11.24
C VAL A 38 -0.12 15.20 10.03
N ILE A 39 0.35 13.96 10.25
CA ILE A 39 0.56 12.99 9.16
C ILE A 39 -0.80 12.57 8.60
N VAL A 40 -1.79 12.37 9.46
CA VAL A 40 -3.16 12.04 9.06
C VAL A 40 -3.79 13.16 8.23
N SER A 41 -3.69 14.42 8.66
CA SER A 41 -4.29 15.53 7.92
C SER A 41 -3.66 15.72 6.53
N VAL A 42 -2.33 15.63 6.44
CA VAL A 42 -1.60 15.72 5.17
C VAL A 42 -1.92 14.54 4.25
N LEU A 43 -1.95 13.31 4.77
CA LEU A 43 -2.32 12.13 3.98
C LEU A 43 -3.73 12.26 3.42
N ASN A 44 -4.71 12.64 4.24
CA ASN A 44 -6.09 12.84 3.81
C ASN A 44 -6.18 13.89 2.69
N ALA A 45 -5.52 15.05 2.85
CA ALA A 45 -5.49 16.10 1.84
C ALA A 45 -4.83 15.69 0.51
N ILE A 46 -3.95 14.69 0.54
CA ILE A 46 -3.33 14.11 -0.68
C ILE A 46 -4.27 13.08 -1.30
N THR A 47 -4.87 12.21 -0.50
CA THR A 47 -5.78 11.17 -0.99
C THR A 47 -7.05 11.75 -1.56
N ASP A 48 -7.60 12.81 -0.97
CA ASP A 48 -8.82 13.49 -1.47
C ASP A 48 -8.61 14.05 -2.87
N ARG A 49 -7.41 14.60 -3.15
CA ARG A 49 -7.04 15.09 -4.49
C ARG A 49 -6.68 13.97 -5.46
N HIS A 50 -6.15 12.85 -4.95
CA HIS A 50 -5.58 11.79 -5.78
C HIS A 50 -6.00 10.39 -5.30
N LEU A 51 -7.27 10.06 -5.45
CA LEU A 51 -7.87 8.78 -5.02
C LEU A 51 -7.18 7.51 -5.59
N ARG A 52 -6.50 7.61 -6.74
CA ARG A 52 -5.85 6.47 -7.41
C ARG A 52 -4.37 6.30 -7.03
N TRP A 53 -3.82 7.19 -6.22
CA TRP A 53 -2.41 7.12 -5.86
C TRP A 53 -2.19 6.09 -4.75
N GLY A 54 -1.26 5.18 -5.00
CA GLY A 54 -0.75 4.29 -3.95
C GLY A 54 0.30 4.99 -3.09
N PHE A 55 0.67 4.32 -2.00
CA PHE A 55 1.61 4.82 -1.00
C PHE A 55 2.92 5.45 -1.55
N PRO A 56 3.65 4.86 -2.52
CA PRO A 56 4.88 5.47 -3.03
C PRO A 56 4.67 6.87 -3.64
N LYS A 57 3.54 7.09 -4.33
CA LYS A 57 3.22 8.40 -4.90
C LYS A 57 2.85 9.40 -3.82
N CYS A 58 2.06 8.98 -2.83
CA CYS A 58 1.72 9.82 -1.68
C CYS A 58 2.98 10.21 -0.90
N PHE A 59 3.88 9.27 -0.63
CA PHE A 59 5.15 9.53 0.07
C PHE A 59 6.06 10.48 -0.71
N ASN A 60 6.21 10.28 -2.02
CA ASN A 60 6.97 11.19 -2.86
C ASN A 60 6.37 12.61 -2.87
N ARG A 61 5.04 12.73 -2.81
CA ARG A 61 4.39 14.05 -2.68
C ARG A 61 4.67 14.70 -1.33
N ILE A 62 4.63 13.93 -0.24
CA ILE A 62 5.01 14.39 1.10
C ILE A 62 6.45 14.93 1.13
N ARG A 63 7.39 14.23 0.47
CA ARG A 63 8.77 14.70 0.33
C ARG A 63 8.89 15.99 -0.47
N LYS A 64 8.11 16.15 -1.54
CA LYS A 64 8.04 17.39 -2.32
C LYS A 64 7.44 18.56 -1.54
N LEU A 65 6.62 18.30 -0.52
CA LEU A 65 6.08 19.31 0.39
C LEU A 65 7.09 19.70 1.50
N GLY A 66 8.27 19.06 1.55
CA GLY A 66 9.36 19.40 2.47
C GLY A 66 9.38 18.58 3.77
N TYR A 67 8.40 17.71 4.03
CA TYR A 67 8.35 16.92 5.25
C TYR A 67 9.45 15.85 5.29
N GLN A 68 10.27 15.86 6.36
CA GLN A 68 11.35 14.90 6.59
C GLN A 68 10.91 13.70 7.47
N TRP A 69 9.67 13.25 7.33
CA TRP A 69 9.17 12.12 8.10
C TRP A 69 9.82 10.80 7.64
N ASN A 70 10.05 9.91 8.61
CA ASN A 70 10.49 8.55 8.33
C ASN A 70 9.41 7.80 7.53
N HIS A 71 9.83 7.17 6.44
CA HIS A 71 8.98 6.35 5.59
C HIS A 71 8.18 5.30 6.36
N LYS A 72 8.80 4.63 7.36
CA LYS A 72 8.12 3.62 8.19
C LYS A 72 6.97 4.21 9.01
N ARG A 73 7.15 5.43 9.54
CA ARG A 73 6.13 6.12 10.34
C ARG A 73 4.93 6.50 9.48
N VAL A 74 5.17 7.09 8.31
CA VAL A 74 4.10 7.44 7.37
C VAL A 74 3.38 6.18 6.85
N TYR A 75 4.11 5.10 6.59
CA TYR A 75 3.52 3.84 6.17
C TYR A 75 2.60 3.22 7.23
N ARG A 76 2.97 3.30 8.52
CA ARG A 76 2.13 2.84 9.63
C ARG A 76 0.79 3.56 9.64
N VAL A 77 0.83 4.90 9.65
CA VAL A 77 -0.38 5.75 9.64
C VAL A 77 -1.21 5.50 8.38
N TYR A 78 -0.58 5.35 7.22
CA TYR A 78 -1.28 5.03 5.97
C TYR A 78 -2.06 3.71 6.04
N CYS A 79 -1.47 2.68 6.65
CA CYS A 79 -2.13 1.38 6.87
C CYS A 79 -3.25 1.46 7.92
N GLU A 80 -3.05 2.24 8.99
CA GLU A 80 -4.08 2.49 10.02
C GLU A 80 -5.31 3.19 9.43
N LEU A 81 -5.11 4.12 8.49
CA LEU A 81 -6.18 4.78 7.73
C LEU A 81 -6.84 3.88 6.67
N LYS A 82 -6.37 2.63 6.50
CA LYS A 82 -6.88 1.65 5.52
C LYS A 82 -6.97 2.19 4.09
N LEU A 83 -6.03 3.07 3.72
CA LEU A 83 -5.97 3.71 2.39
C LEU A 83 -5.42 2.78 1.28
N ASN A 84 -5.21 1.50 1.59
CA ASN A 84 -4.66 0.51 0.67
C ASN A 84 -5.64 0.23 -0.48
N LEU A 85 -5.36 0.81 -1.64
CA LEU A 85 -6.11 0.55 -2.86
C LEU A 85 -5.96 -0.91 -3.28
N ARG A 86 -7.06 -1.66 -3.30
CA ARG A 86 -7.08 -3.01 -3.84
C ARG A 86 -6.99 -2.94 -5.36
N VAL A 87 -5.88 -3.42 -5.91
CA VAL A 87 -5.73 -3.58 -7.36
C VAL A 87 -6.76 -4.62 -7.83
N LYS A 88 -7.72 -4.19 -8.66
CA LYS A 88 -8.61 -5.12 -9.35
C LYS A 88 -7.76 -5.94 -10.31
N ARG A 89 -7.81 -7.28 -10.18
CA ARG A 89 -7.17 -8.17 -11.15
C ARG A 89 -7.73 -7.86 -12.55
N LYS A 90 -6.88 -7.92 -13.58
CA LYS A 90 -7.34 -7.81 -14.97
C LYS A 90 -8.40 -8.89 -15.18
N LYS A 91 -9.63 -8.48 -15.50
CA LYS A 91 -10.69 -9.42 -15.86
C LYS A 91 -10.23 -10.12 -17.13
N ARG A 92 -10.22 -11.45 -17.15
CA ARG A 92 -10.07 -12.18 -18.40
C ARG A 92 -11.25 -11.78 -19.28
N ILE A 93 -10.96 -11.36 -20.51
CA ILE A 93 -12.00 -11.18 -21.52
C ILE A 93 -12.59 -12.58 -21.73
N PRO A 94 -13.92 -12.76 -21.71
CA PRO A 94 -14.53 -14.04 -22.03
C PRO A 94 -13.96 -14.58 -23.35
N PRO A 95 -13.69 -15.89 -23.46
CA PRO A 95 -13.24 -16.46 -24.72
C PRO A 95 -14.28 -16.10 -25.78
N ARG A 96 -13.84 -15.42 -26.84
CA ARG A 96 -14.67 -15.26 -28.05
C ARG A 96 -14.93 -16.66 -28.57
N CYS A 97 -16.17 -17.00 -28.95
CA CYS A 97 -16.40 -18.19 -29.76
C CYS A 97 -15.63 -17.96 -31.07
N PRO A 98 -14.55 -18.73 -31.34
CA PRO A 98 -13.80 -18.52 -32.56
C PRO A 98 -14.69 -18.93 -33.72
N GLU A 99 -14.94 -18.00 -34.65
CA GLU A 99 -15.49 -18.37 -35.95
C GLU A 99 -14.49 -19.28 -36.65
N LYS A 100 -14.99 -20.28 -37.39
CA LYS A 100 -14.12 -21.16 -38.18
C LYS A 100 -13.27 -20.30 -39.10
N LEU A 101 -11.95 -20.47 -39.01
CA LEU A 101 -11.00 -19.84 -39.92
C LEU A 101 -11.38 -20.20 -41.36
N PHE A 102 -11.52 -19.19 -42.21
CA PHE A 102 -11.69 -19.38 -43.65
C PHE A 102 -10.40 -19.98 -44.21
N VAL A 103 -10.51 -21.17 -44.81
CA VAL A 103 -9.39 -21.81 -45.51
C VAL A 103 -9.49 -21.42 -46.99
N PRO A 104 -8.50 -20.69 -47.54
CA PRO A 104 -8.48 -20.36 -48.97
C PRO A 104 -8.36 -21.64 -49.81
N ASN A 105 -8.99 -21.65 -50.98
CA ASN A 105 -8.95 -22.77 -51.90
C ASN A 105 -7.68 -22.76 -52.77
N LYS A 106 -7.03 -21.59 -52.93
CA LYS A 106 -5.80 -21.42 -53.71
C LYS A 106 -4.77 -20.59 -52.95
N GLN A 107 -3.50 -20.79 -53.29
CA GLN A 107 -2.40 -20.00 -52.74
C GLN A 107 -2.55 -18.52 -53.16
N GLY A 108 -2.32 -17.59 -52.23
CA GLY A 108 -2.40 -16.14 -52.49
C GLY A 108 -3.79 -15.50 -52.34
N GLU A 109 -4.85 -16.27 -52.04
CA GLU A 109 -6.20 -15.73 -51.83
C GLU A 109 -6.36 -14.98 -50.49
N CYS A 110 -5.56 -15.33 -49.47
CA CYS A 110 -5.50 -14.58 -48.22
C CYS A 110 -4.06 -14.27 -47.83
N CYS A 111 -3.79 -13.01 -47.47
CA CYS A 111 -2.55 -12.57 -46.86
C CYS A 111 -2.88 -12.00 -45.48
N SER A 112 -2.33 -12.57 -44.42
CA SER A 112 -2.34 -11.94 -43.09
C SER A 112 -1.10 -11.07 -42.96
N MET A 113 -1.30 -9.82 -42.54
CA MET A 113 -0.20 -8.92 -42.19
C MET A 113 -0.17 -8.74 -40.67
N ASP A 114 0.86 -9.26 -40.03
CA ASP A 114 1.09 -9.06 -38.59
C ASP A 114 2.17 -8.00 -38.40
N PHE A 115 1.83 -6.91 -37.70
CA PHE A 115 2.80 -5.91 -37.30
C PHE A 115 3.48 -6.33 -36.00
N MET A 116 4.75 -6.74 -36.09
CA MET A 116 5.61 -6.89 -34.93
C MET A 116 6.28 -5.56 -34.60
N SER A 117 5.97 -4.98 -33.44
CA SER A 117 6.75 -3.87 -32.89
C SER A 117 7.97 -4.41 -32.18
N ASP A 118 9.15 -4.31 -32.80
CA ASP A 118 10.42 -4.58 -32.12
C ASP A 118 10.69 -3.49 -31.07
N SER A 119 10.89 -3.89 -29.82
CA SER A 119 11.29 -3.01 -28.72
C SER A 119 12.74 -3.22 -28.31
N SER A 120 13.62 -3.53 -29.26
CA SER A 120 15.06 -3.56 -29.06
C SER A 120 15.58 -2.14 -28.78
N ARG A 121 15.66 -1.80 -27.49
CA ARG A 121 16.57 -0.74 -27.04
C ARG A 121 17.98 -1.33 -27.09
N ASN A 122 18.63 -1.23 -28.25
CA ASN A 122 20.07 -1.42 -28.35
C ASN A 122 20.74 -0.32 -27.54
N GLN A 123 21.21 -0.66 -26.34
CA GLN A 123 22.24 0.12 -25.68
C GLN A 123 23.57 -0.19 -26.37
N ASP A 124 24.26 0.87 -26.74
CA ASP A 124 25.59 0.86 -27.34
C ASP A 124 26.54 -0.05 -26.56
N ILE A 125 26.90 -1.20 -27.12
CA ILE A 125 28.13 -1.88 -26.74
C ILE A 125 29.22 -1.23 -27.58
N GLN A 126 29.84 -0.23 -26.98
CA GLN A 126 31.05 0.41 -27.48
C GLN A 126 32.18 -0.63 -27.47
N CYS A 127 32.36 -1.35 -28.57
CA CYS A 127 33.56 -2.16 -28.79
C CYS A 127 34.72 -1.19 -29.09
N HIS A 128 35.52 -0.88 -28.06
CA HIS A 128 36.81 -0.24 -28.26
C HIS A 128 37.71 -1.19 -29.06
N ARG A 129 38.26 -0.64 -30.14
CA ARG A 129 39.35 -1.17 -30.96
C ARG A 129 40.59 -1.42 -30.11
#